data_AF-A0A821GPN2-F1
#
_entry.id   AF-A0A821GPN2-F1
#
_cell.length_a   1.000
_cell.length_b   1.000
_cell.length_c   1.000
_cell.angle_alpha   90.00
_cell.angle_beta   90.00
_cell.angle_gamma   90.00
#
_symmetry.space_group_name_H-M   'P 1'
#
loop_
_entity.id
_entity.type
_entity.pdbx_description
1 polymer ?
#
loop_
_entity_poly.entity_id
_entity_poly.type
_entity_poly.pdbx_seq_one_letter_code
_entity_poly.pdbx_strand_id
1 'polypeptide(L)'
;MSKQKPTTTVISGAAAMPSTTTIINANNRAAVVRSRPMRRVLQNFRLLWLDANLDETKDDFKKSLRRLRRVVASIETFKDAQECIDFLHAITNEKVFMIVSGSLGRQIIADIEGWPQLESVYVFCRNQAINEQWANKIYKVKGVYTKIKPICKALQLDRENCDRAMISVTFNGLDPLFMYTQLLKEALLDIEDDDKKSIKDLADYCREQDDIPED
;
A
#
# COMPACT_ATOMS: atom_id res chain seq x y z
N MET A 1 -69.99 -32.81 -51.06
CA MET A 1 -71.16 -32.63 -50.17
C MET A 1 -70.95 -31.38 -49.32
N SER A 2 -71.98 -30.92 -48.59
CA SER A 2 -72.11 -29.52 -48.15
C SER A 2 -71.39 -29.11 -46.85
N LYS A 3 -71.43 -27.79 -46.60
CA LYS A 3 -70.76 -26.98 -45.58
C LYS A 3 -71.27 -27.16 -44.13
N GLN A 4 -70.35 -26.95 -43.19
CA GLN A 4 -70.42 -26.12 -41.95
C GLN A 4 -71.51 -26.29 -40.86
N LYS A 5 -71.02 -26.42 -39.61
CA LYS A 5 -71.52 -25.84 -38.31
C LYS A 5 -72.87 -26.34 -37.77
N PRO A 6 -73.11 -26.32 -36.43
CA PRO A 6 -73.15 -25.13 -35.52
C PRO A 6 -71.83 -24.83 -34.80
N THR A 7 -71.52 -23.67 -34.17
CA THR A 7 -72.29 -22.48 -33.73
C THR A 7 -72.91 -22.55 -32.33
N THR A 8 -72.15 -22.05 -31.33
CA THR A 8 -72.49 -21.02 -30.29
C THR A 8 -73.71 -21.30 -29.36
N THR A 9 -73.82 -20.93 -28.07
CA THR A 9 -73.58 -19.66 -27.30
C THR A 9 -73.74 -20.03 -25.78
N VAL A 10 -73.61 -19.27 -24.67
CA VAL A 10 -73.56 -17.85 -24.17
C VAL A 10 -72.79 -17.90 -22.80
N ILE A 11 -72.41 -16.87 -22.00
CA ILE A 11 -72.53 -15.39 -21.95
C ILE A 11 -71.23 -14.75 -21.35
N SER A 12 -71.14 -13.41 -21.39
CA SER A 12 -70.66 -12.42 -20.39
C SER A 12 -69.79 -12.83 -19.17
N GLY A 13 -68.82 -12.01 -18.71
CA GLY A 13 -68.33 -10.73 -19.24
C GLY A 13 -67.84 -9.72 -18.17
N ALA A 14 -67.22 -8.62 -18.64
CA ALA A 14 -66.91 -7.36 -17.94
C ALA A 14 -65.91 -7.32 -16.75
N ALA A 15 -64.63 -7.10 -17.10
CA ALA A 15 -63.79 -5.94 -16.68
C ALA A 15 -63.28 -5.74 -15.22
N ALA A 16 -62.19 -4.95 -15.17
CA ALA A 16 -61.57 -4.22 -14.05
C ALA A 16 -60.56 -4.93 -13.11
N MET A 17 -59.48 -4.19 -12.86
CA MET A 17 -58.40 -4.38 -11.87
C MET A 17 -58.92 -4.05 -10.45
N PRO A 18 -58.36 -4.61 -9.34
CA PRO A 18 -56.96 -4.39 -8.96
C PRO A 18 -56.18 -5.61 -8.44
N SER A 19 -54.85 -5.57 -8.64
CA SER A 19 -53.89 -6.51 -8.06
C SER A 19 -53.69 -6.24 -6.56
N THR A 20 -53.83 -7.26 -5.71
CA THR A 20 -53.65 -7.11 -4.26
C THR A 20 -52.17 -6.89 -3.88
N THR A 21 -51.93 -5.81 -3.15
CA THR A 21 -50.64 -5.36 -2.63
C THR A 21 -49.97 -6.39 -1.69
N THR A 22 -48.67 -6.62 -1.91
CA THR A 22 -47.73 -7.06 -0.86
C THR A 22 -46.64 -6.00 -0.71
N ILE A 23 -46.61 -5.29 0.42
CA ILE A 23 -45.56 -4.30 0.70
C ILE A 23 -44.34 -5.02 1.28
N ILE A 24 -43.21 -4.96 0.57
CA ILE A 24 -41.88 -5.16 1.16
C ILE A 24 -41.04 -3.94 0.78
N ASN A 25 -40.81 -3.06 1.74
CA ASN A 25 -40.00 -1.85 1.56
C ASN A 25 -38.78 -1.90 2.49
N ALA A 26 -37.61 -2.12 1.90
CA ALA A 26 -36.32 -1.81 2.52
C ALA A 26 -35.26 -1.65 1.43
N ASN A 27 -34.55 -0.51 1.43
CA ASN A 27 -33.45 -0.27 0.49
C ASN A 27 -32.36 -1.32 0.66
N ASN A 28 -31.96 -1.97 -0.43
CA ASN A 28 -30.64 -2.58 -0.53
C ASN A 28 -30.01 -2.22 -1.88
N ARG A 29 -29.81 -0.90 -2.09
CA ARG A 29 -28.83 -0.43 -3.08
C ARG A 29 -27.50 -1.06 -2.69
N ALA A 30 -26.99 -1.97 -3.52
CA ALA A 30 -25.67 -2.55 -3.32
C ALA A 30 -24.65 -1.40 -3.27
N ALA A 31 -24.16 -1.10 -2.06
CA ALA A 31 -23.10 -0.14 -1.87
C ALA A 31 -21.86 -0.73 -2.54
N VAL A 32 -21.61 -0.33 -3.80
CA VAL A 32 -20.35 -0.60 -4.47
C VAL A 32 -19.32 0.27 -3.78
N VAL A 33 -18.82 -0.21 -2.64
CA VAL A 33 -17.72 0.38 -1.89
C VAL A 33 -16.48 0.26 -2.77
N ARG A 34 -16.37 1.18 -3.73
CA ARG A 34 -15.12 1.53 -4.39
C ARG A 34 -14.29 2.24 -3.34
N SER A 35 -13.71 1.44 -2.45
CA SER A 35 -12.57 1.79 -1.63
C SER A 35 -11.40 2.10 -2.55
N ARG A 36 -11.45 3.28 -3.19
CA ARG A 36 -10.32 3.90 -3.86
C ARG A 36 -9.18 3.86 -2.82
N PRO A 37 -8.06 3.19 -3.10
CA PRO A 37 -6.93 3.25 -2.19
C PRO A 37 -6.44 4.70 -2.22
N MET A 38 -6.79 5.47 -1.19
CA MET A 38 -6.15 6.75 -0.88
C MET A 38 -4.65 6.50 -0.94
N ARG A 39 -3.99 7.02 -1.98
CA ARG A 39 -2.56 6.81 -2.22
C ARG A 39 -1.75 7.64 -1.23
N ARG A 40 -1.76 7.21 0.04
CA ARG A 40 -0.49 6.98 0.72
C ARG A 40 0.43 6.33 -0.30
N VAL A 41 1.61 6.89 -0.52
CA VAL A 41 2.63 6.24 -1.33
C VAL A 41 3.03 4.99 -0.55
N LEU A 42 2.33 3.89 -0.81
CA LEU A 42 2.69 2.58 -0.30
C LEU A 42 3.88 2.13 -1.10
N GLN A 43 5.05 2.70 -0.75
CA GLN A 43 6.33 2.23 -1.23
C GLN A 43 6.38 0.73 -0.97
N ASN A 44 6.55 -0.03 -2.05
CA ASN A 44 6.58 -1.48 -1.99
C ASN A 44 7.88 -1.89 -1.30
N PHE A 45 7.80 -2.04 0.01
CA PHE A 45 8.88 -2.49 0.87
C PHE A 45 8.62 -3.91 1.34
N ARG A 46 9.57 -4.80 1.05
CA ARG A 46 9.64 -6.11 1.70
C ARG A 46 10.72 -6.10 2.78
N LEU A 47 10.38 -6.67 3.94
CA LEU A 47 11.34 -6.98 4.97
C LEU A 47 11.70 -8.47 4.89
N LEU A 48 12.93 -8.80 4.51
CA LEU A 48 13.43 -10.18 4.58
C LEU A 48 14.05 -10.39 5.97
N TRP A 49 13.77 -11.51 6.63
CA TRP A 49 14.46 -11.92 7.86
C TRP A 49 15.12 -13.28 7.66
N LEU A 50 16.45 -13.29 7.54
CA LEU A 50 17.27 -14.50 7.38
C LEU A 50 17.98 -14.88 8.69
N ASP A 51 17.56 -15.99 9.30
CA ASP A 51 18.25 -16.59 10.46
C ASP A 51 18.01 -18.11 10.49
N ALA A 52 19.07 -18.91 10.40
CA ALA A 52 18.99 -20.38 10.48
C ALA A 52 18.37 -20.88 11.80
N ASN A 53 18.33 -20.03 12.84
CA ASN A 53 17.77 -20.33 14.15
C ASN A 53 16.31 -19.85 14.32
N LEU A 54 15.60 -19.49 13.23
CA LEU A 54 14.19 -19.13 13.28
C LEU A 54 13.31 -20.30 13.74
N ASP A 55 13.00 -20.28 15.02
CA ASP A 55 12.05 -21.16 15.67
C ASP A 55 10.70 -20.44 15.83
N GLU A 56 9.77 -20.77 14.95
CA GLU A 56 8.40 -20.24 14.94
C GLU A 56 7.57 -20.66 16.14
N THR A 57 7.98 -21.69 16.89
CA THR A 57 7.30 -22.08 18.14
C THR A 57 7.61 -21.08 19.25
N LYS A 58 8.82 -20.50 19.27
CA LYS A 58 9.29 -19.58 20.32
C LYS A 58 8.43 -18.32 20.40
N ASP A 59 7.94 -18.09 21.61
CA ASP A 59 7.06 -16.98 21.92
C ASP A 59 7.73 -15.61 21.70
N ASP A 60 9.07 -15.54 21.84
CA ASP A 60 9.84 -14.32 21.59
C ASP A 60 10.05 -14.03 20.10
N PHE A 61 10.06 -15.04 19.22
CA PHE A 61 9.97 -14.82 17.78
C PHE A 61 8.60 -14.27 17.42
N LYS A 62 7.51 -14.88 17.92
CA LYS A 62 6.13 -14.39 17.73
C LYS A 62 5.95 -12.94 18.20
N LYS A 63 6.51 -12.59 19.37
CA LYS A 63 6.54 -11.19 19.90
C LYS A 63 7.37 -10.25 19.02
N SER A 64 8.45 -10.73 18.41
CA SER A 64 9.33 -9.93 17.54
C SER A 64 8.69 -9.67 16.18
N LEU A 65 8.17 -10.71 15.52
CA LEU A 65 7.43 -10.63 14.27
C LEU A 65 6.18 -9.73 14.42
N ARG A 66 5.44 -9.84 15.54
CA ARG A 66 4.31 -8.94 15.86
C ARG A 66 4.72 -7.47 16.04
N ARG A 67 5.97 -7.17 16.39
CA ARG A 67 6.49 -5.78 16.45
C ARG A 67 6.87 -5.29 15.05
N LEU A 68 7.55 -6.11 14.25
CA LEU A 68 7.91 -5.76 12.87
C LEU A 68 6.67 -5.54 11.99
N ARG A 69 5.62 -6.37 12.12
CA ARG A 69 4.33 -6.24 11.41
C ARG A 69 3.55 -4.95 11.72
N ARG A 70 4.02 -4.11 12.65
CA ARG A 70 3.49 -2.76 12.90
C ARG A 70 4.27 -1.65 12.17
N VAL A 71 5.42 -1.97 11.57
CA VAL A 71 6.31 -1.05 10.86
C VAL A 71 6.31 -1.33 9.35
N VAL A 72 6.35 -2.61 8.97
CA VAL A 72 6.32 -3.08 7.57
C VAL A 72 5.25 -4.17 7.42
N ALA A 73 4.51 -4.15 6.30
CA ALA A 73 3.37 -5.04 6.07
C ALA A 73 3.77 -6.41 5.50
N SER A 74 4.62 -6.45 4.45
CA SER A 74 5.22 -7.70 3.95
C SER A 74 6.49 -8.00 4.75
N ILE A 75 6.55 -9.23 5.28
CA ILE A 75 7.72 -9.76 5.98
C ILE A 75 7.85 -11.22 5.59
N GLU A 76 8.91 -11.52 4.85
CA GLU A 76 9.26 -12.87 4.41
C GLU A 76 10.42 -13.38 5.28
N THR A 77 10.38 -14.66 5.66
CA THR A 77 11.28 -15.22 6.67
C THR A 77 11.98 -16.48 6.18
N PHE A 78 13.31 -16.45 6.16
CA PHE A 78 14.16 -17.48 5.56
C PHE A 78 15.06 -18.13 6.61
N LYS A 79 15.31 -19.43 6.43
CA LYS A 79 16.24 -20.21 7.26
C LYS A 79 17.48 -20.59 6.46
N ASP A 80 17.30 -20.86 5.18
CA ASP A 80 18.37 -21.06 4.22
C ASP A 80 18.83 -19.73 3.59
N ALA A 81 20.13 -19.67 3.28
CA ALA A 81 20.75 -18.48 2.70
C ALA A 81 20.54 -18.37 1.18
N GLN A 82 20.55 -19.49 0.46
CA GLN A 82 20.36 -19.51 -1.00
C GLN A 82 18.91 -19.19 -1.35
N GLU A 83 17.94 -19.78 -0.65
CA GLU A 83 16.51 -19.45 -0.79
C GLU A 83 16.24 -17.94 -0.64
N CYS A 84 16.94 -17.30 0.31
CA CYS A 84 16.84 -15.86 0.53
C CYS A 84 17.45 -15.02 -0.62
N ILE A 85 18.57 -15.46 -1.19
CA ILE A 85 19.24 -14.83 -2.35
C ILE A 85 18.42 -15.01 -3.62
N ASP A 86 17.89 -16.21 -3.86
CA ASP A 86 17.05 -16.54 -5.01
C ASP A 86 15.72 -15.76 -4.96
N PHE A 87 15.11 -15.64 -3.76
CA PHE A 87 13.96 -14.78 -3.57
C PHE A 87 14.31 -13.30 -3.79
N LEU A 88 15.47 -12.83 -3.34
CA LEU A 88 15.96 -11.47 -3.59
C LEU A 88 16.12 -11.23 -5.10
N HIS A 89 16.66 -12.19 -5.87
CA HIS A 89 16.81 -12.12 -7.33
C HIS A 89 15.47 -11.93 -8.07
N ALA A 90 14.37 -12.48 -7.53
CA ALA A 90 13.03 -12.28 -8.07
C ALA A 90 12.45 -10.88 -7.81
N ILE A 91 13.08 -10.05 -6.97
CA ILE A 91 12.59 -8.70 -6.63
C ILE A 91 13.16 -7.67 -7.61
N THR A 92 12.35 -7.27 -8.59
CA THR A 92 12.74 -6.25 -9.59
C THR A 92 12.38 -4.83 -9.16
N ASN A 93 11.12 -4.60 -8.78
CA ASN A 93 10.50 -3.27 -8.67
C ASN A 93 10.13 -2.85 -7.23
N GLU A 94 10.72 -3.50 -6.23
CA GLU A 94 10.42 -3.26 -4.81
C GLU A 94 11.72 -3.06 -4.03
N LYS A 95 11.66 -2.22 -2.99
CA LYS A 95 12.82 -1.93 -2.14
C LYS A 95 12.86 -2.91 -0.96
N VAL A 96 14.06 -3.31 -0.58
CA VAL A 96 14.27 -4.42 0.34
C VAL A 96 15.05 -3.97 1.56
N PHE A 97 14.44 -4.22 2.72
CA PHE A 97 15.09 -4.15 4.02
C PHE A 97 15.43 -5.58 4.46
N MET A 98 16.61 -5.82 5.01
CA MET A 98 17.00 -7.16 5.48
C MET A 98 17.39 -7.16 6.96
N ILE A 99 16.83 -8.10 7.72
CA ILE A 99 17.32 -8.48 9.05
C ILE A 99 18.08 -9.80 8.87
N VAL A 100 19.32 -9.86 9.32
CA VAL A 100 20.16 -11.06 9.13
C VAL A 100 20.86 -11.48 10.42
N SER A 101 20.95 -12.79 10.68
CA SER A 101 21.76 -13.32 11.78
C SER A 101 23.25 -12.98 11.58
N GLY A 102 24.00 -12.79 12.68
CA GLY A 102 25.41 -12.40 12.61
C GLY A 102 26.32 -13.37 11.82
N SER A 103 26.00 -14.67 11.83
CA SER A 103 26.75 -15.70 11.10
C SER A 103 26.43 -15.71 9.60
N LEU A 104 25.14 -15.78 9.22
CA LEU A 104 24.74 -15.76 7.82
C LEU A 104 25.03 -14.41 7.16
N GLY A 105 24.88 -13.32 7.92
CA GLY A 105 25.19 -11.98 7.47
C GLY A 105 26.64 -11.87 7.01
N ARG A 106 27.60 -12.34 7.82
CA ARG A 106 29.02 -12.36 7.44
C ARG A 106 29.30 -13.14 6.14
N GLN A 107 28.49 -14.16 5.83
CA GLN A 107 28.65 -14.97 4.64
C GLN A 107 28.12 -14.25 3.40
N ILE A 108 26.82 -13.90 3.38
CA ILE A 108 26.16 -13.44 2.14
C ILE A 108 26.30 -11.95 1.85
N ILE A 109 26.64 -11.12 2.84
CA ILE A 109 26.50 -9.66 2.73
C ILE A 109 27.36 -9.06 1.61
N ALA A 110 28.54 -9.63 1.37
CA ALA A 110 29.47 -9.15 0.34
C ALA A 110 28.89 -9.37 -1.08
N ASP A 111 28.15 -10.47 -1.28
CA ASP A 111 27.56 -10.83 -2.56
C ASP A 111 26.30 -10.00 -2.87
N ILE A 112 25.58 -9.55 -1.83
CA ILE A 112 24.35 -8.76 -1.97
C ILE A 112 24.52 -7.24 -1.77
N GLU A 113 25.66 -6.75 -1.27
CA GLU A 113 25.87 -5.31 -1.04
C GLU A 113 25.69 -4.47 -2.31
N GLY A 114 26.10 -4.98 -3.48
CA GLY A 114 25.98 -4.26 -4.75
C GLY A 114 24.55 -4.00 -5.26
N TRP A 115 23.52 -4.61 -4.67
CA TRP A 115 22.20 -4.71 -5.31
C TRP A 115 21.33 -3.44 -5.19
N PRO A 116 20.79 -2.87 -6.28
CA PRO A 116 19.99 -1.63 -6.23
C PRO A 116 18.71 -1.70 -5.36
N GLN A 117 18.10 -2.88 -5.24
CA GLN A 117 16.88 -3.10 -4.45
C GLN A 117 17.17 -3.18 -2.94
N LEU A 118 18.33 -3.70 -2.54
CA LEU A 118 18.73 -3.82 -1.14
C LEU A 118 19.12 -2.45 -0.59
N GLU A 119 18.27 -1.89 0.28
CA GLU A 119 18.38 -0.53 0.78
C GLU A 119 19.15 -0.45 2.10
N SER A 120 18.83 -1.32 3.05
CA SER A 120 19.44 -1.34 4.39
C SER A 120 19.39 -2.71 5.04
N VAL A 121 20.46 -3.05 5.75
CA VAL A 121 20.65 -4.32 6.45
C VAL A 121 20.85 -4.08 7.94
N TYR A 122 20.19 -4.86 8.77
CA TYR A 122 20.27 -4.81 10.23
C TYR A 122 20.72 -6.17 10.76
N VAL A 123 21.90 -6.24 11.38
CA VAL A 123 22.43 -7.51 11.89
C VAL A 123 21.81 -7.80 13.26
N PHE A 124 21.00 -8.85 13.37
CA PHE A 124 20.43 -9.31 14.63
C PHE A 124 21.31 -10.41 15.23
N CYS A 125 21.98 -10.13 16.34
CA CYS A 125 22.89 -11.10 16.97
C CYS A 125 23.02 -10.88 18.47
N ARG A 126 23.19 -11.97 19.24
CA ARG A 126 23.50 -11.90 20.68
C ARG A 126 24.92 -11.40 20.96
N ASN A 127 25.88 -11.66 20.07
CA ASN A 127 27.26 -11.20 20.19
C ASN A 127 27.49 -10.04 19.21
N GLN A 128 27.51 -8.83 19.75
CA GLN A 128 27.58 -7.59 18.98
C GLN A 128 29.02 -7.30 18.50
N ALA A 129 30.00 -7.29 19.40
CA ALA A 129 31.39 -6.90 19.11
C ALA A 129 32.08 -7.72 18.01
N ILE A 130 31.82 -9.04 17.93
CA ILE A 130 32.38 -9.90 16.87
C ILE A 130 31.82 -9.55 15.49
N ASN A 131 30.67 -8.89 15.40
CA ASN A 131 30.00 -8.58 14.15
C ASN A 131 30.17 -7.11 13.71
N GLU A 132 30.32 -6.17 14.65
CA GLU A 132 30.63 -4.77 14.34
C GLU A 132 31.92 -4.62 13.52
N GLN A 133 32.92 -5.47 13.76
CA GLN A 133 34.21 -5.48 13.03
C GLN A 133 34.08 -5.70 11.50
N TRP A 134 33.01 -6.34 11.04
CA TRP A 134 32.71 -6.49 9.61
C TRP A 134 31.55 -5.62 9.16
N ALA A 135 30.50 -5.50 9.99
CA ALA A 135 29.33 -4.67 9.70
C ALA A 135 29.70 -3.21 9.42
N ASN A 136 30.60 -2.62 10.21
CA ASN A 136 30.99 -1.22 10.09
C ASN A 136 31.83 -0.91 8.83
N LYS A 137 32.13 -1.92 7.99
CA LYS A 137 32.84 -1.76 6.71
C LYS A 137 31.90 -1.73 5.50
N ILE A 138 30.61 -2.02 5.71
CA ILE A 138 29.62 -2.30 4.67
C ILE A 138 28.54 -1.22 4.76
N TYR A 139 28.45 -0.35 3.75
CA TYR A 139 27.72 0.93 3.86
C TYR A 139 26.20 0.75 3.98
N LYS A 140 25.70 -0.42 3.57
CA LYS A 140 24.28 -0.81 3.73
C LYS A 140 23.94 -1.35 5.10
N VAL A 141 24.92 -1.76 5.91
CA VAL A 141 24.65 -2.28 7.26
C VAL A 141 24.48 -1.11 8.23
N LYS A 142 23.25 -0.85 8.65
CA LYS A 142 22.89 0.27 9.54
C LYS A 142 23.23 0.03 11.01
N GLY A 143 23.58 -1.20 11.36
CA GLY A 143 24.11 -1.54 12.69
C GLY A 143 23.96 -3.01 13.07
N VAL A 144 24.52 -3.34 14.23
CA VAL A 144 24.40 -4.65 14.89
C VAL A 144 23.57 -4.48 16.16
N TYR A 145 22.57 -5.34 16.37
CA TYR A 145 21.58 -5.19 17.42
C TYR A 145 21.32 -6.50 18.16
N THR A 146 21.34 -6.43 19.49
CA THR A 146 20.98 -7.54 20.40
C THR A 146 19.48 -7.67 20.65
N LYS A 147 18.66 -6.72 20.20
CA LYS A 147 17.22 -6.61 20.50
C LYS A 147 16.45 -6.09 19.28
N ILE A 148 15.24 -6.62 19.04
CA ILE A 148 14.41 -6.23 17.90
C ILE A 148 13.81 -4.81 18.01
N LYS A 149 13.64 -4.28 19.24
CA LYS A 149 13.03 -2.94 19.46
C LYS A 149 13.88 -1.79 18.86
N PRO A 150 15.23 -1.79 19.00
CA PRO A 150 16.12 -0.95 18.19
C PRO A 150 15.92 -1.09 16.68
N ILE A 151 15.91 -2.32 16.14
CA ILE A 151 15.72 -2.56 14.70
C ILE A 151 14.39 -1.96 14.21
N CYS A 152 13.30 -2.13 14.95
CA CYS A 152 12.00 -1.53 14.62
C CYS A 152 12.06 0.00 14.50
N LYS A 153 12.91 0.68 15.28
CA LYS A 153 13.10 2.14 15.19
C LYS A 153 13.95 2.54 13.99
N ALA A 154 15.06 1.85 13.76
CA ALA A 154 15.94 2.12 12.62
C ALA A 154 15.18 1.90 11.29
N LEU A 155 14.51 0.76 11.16
CA LEU A 155 13.66 0.41 10.02
C LEU A 155 12.53 1.42 9.78
N GLN A 156 11.94 2.00 10.84
CA GLN A 156 10.94 3.06 10.68
C GLN A 156 11.58 4.36 10.14
N LEU A 157 12.73 4.76 10.68
CA LEU A 157 13.42 5.98 10.25
C LEU A 157 13.97 5.88 8.82
N ASP A 158 14.60 4.75 8.48
CA ASP A 158 15.12 4.51 7.13
C ASP A 158 13.98 4.46 6.10
N ARG A 159 12.83 3.87 6.46
CA ARG A 159 11.60 3.95 5.66
C ARG A 159 11.13 5.41 5.48
N GLU A 160 10.97 6.18 6.56
CA GLU A 160 10.53 7.58 6.49
C GLU A 160 11.49 8.49 5.70
N ASN A 161 12.77 8.09 5.59
CA ASN A 161 13.76 8.73 4.73
C ASN A 161 13.61 8.32 3.27
N CYS A 162 13.33 7.05 2.97
CA CYS A 162 13.03 6.59 1.61
C CYS A 162 11.69 7.17 1.08
N ASP A 163 10.68 7.32 1.93
CA ASP A 163 9.41 7.99 1.61
C ASP A 163 9.70 9.43 1.15
N ARG A 164 10.52 10.20 1.91
CA ARG A 164 10.96 11.56 1.52
C ARG A 164 11.88 11.61 0.31
N ALA A 165 12.82 10.67 0.18
CA ALA A 165 13.78 10.66 -0.92
C ALA A 165 13.08 10.41 -2.26
N MET A 166 12.10 9.50 -2.31
CA MET A 166 11.32 9.25 -3.52
C MET A 166 10.47 10.47 -3.91
N ILE A 167 9.86 11.14 -2.92
CA ILE A 167 9.15 12.40 -3.11
C ILE A 167 10.10 13.47 -3.71
N SER A 168 11.30 13.62 -3.16
CA SER A 168 12.32 14.55 -3.72
C SER A 168 12.74 14.16 -5.14
N VAL A 169 12.91 12.88 -5.45
CA VAL A 169 13.26 12.43 -6.81
C VAL A 169 12.12 12.71 -7.80
N THR A 170 10.84 12.62 -7.40
CA THR A 170 9.73 13.06 -8.24
C THR A 170 9.66 14.58 -8.45
N PHE A 171 10.22 15.39 -7.54
CA PHE A 171 10.37 16.84 -7.72
C PHE A 171 11.59 17.24 -8.57
N ASN A 172 12.59 16.38 -8.74
CA ASN A 172 13.84 16.72 -9.46
C ASN A 172 13.69 16.77 -11.01
N GLY A 173 12.46 16.73 -11.54
CA GLY A 173 12.17 16.83 -12.98
C GLY A 173 10.76 17.33 -13.31
N LEU A 174 10.00 17.79 -12.31
CA LEU A 174 8.70 18.44 -12.47
C LEU A 174 8.72 19.70 -11.62
N ASP A 175 8.20 20.80 -12.14
CA ASP A 175 8.01 22.03 -11.37
C ASP A 175 7.20 21.72 -10.09
N PRO A 176 7.71 22.07 -8.89
CA PRO A 176 6.95 21.94 -7.65
C PRO A 176 5.57 22.59 -7.73
N LEU A 177 5.43 23.71 -8.46
CA LEU A 177 4.14 24.37 -8.69
C LEU A 177 3.17 23.43 -9.42
N PHE A 178 3.60 22.75 -10.50
CA PHE A 178 2.77 21.78 -11.22
C PHE A 178 2.26 20.65 -10.31
N MET A 179 3.12 20.15 -9.41
CA MET A 179 2.74 19.14 -8.42
C MET A 179 1.73 19.67 -7.39
N TYR A 180 1.93 20.90 -6.88
CA TYR A 180 0.95 21.54 -6.00
C TYR A 180 -0.38 21.82 -6.71
N THR A 181 -0.36 22.30 -7.95
CA THR A 181 -1.55 22.53 -8.78
C THR A 181 -2.32 21.22 -9.03
N GLN A 182 -1.63 20.12 -9.36
CA GLN A 182 -2.29 18.84 -9.61
C GLN A 182 -2.85 18.22 -8.32
N LEU A 183 -2.15 18.32 -7.18
CA LEU A 183 -2.68 17.89 -5.87
C LEU A 183 -3.88 18.74 -5.42
N LEU A 184 -3.83 20.07 -5.60
CA LEU A 184 -4.92 20.98 -5.30
C LEU A 184 -6.15 20.69 -6.17
N LYS A 185 -5.93 20.48 -7.47
CA LYS A 185 -6.97 20.11 -8.45
C LYS A 185 -7.60 18.76 -8.14
N GLU A 186 -6.82 17.74 -7.78
CA GLU A 186 -7.37 16.44 -7.36
C GLU A 186 -8.15 16.56 -6.05
N ALA A 187 -7.66 17.32 -5.07
CA ALA A 187 -8.38 17.59 -3.83
C ALA A 187 -9.71 18.32 -4.07
N LEU A 188 -9.73 19.35 -4.91
CA LEU A 188 -10.95 20.10 -5.28
C LEU A 188 -11.96 19.26 -6.06
N LEU A 189 -11.51 18.30 -6.88
CA LEU A 189 -12.38 17.42 -7.67
C LEU A 189 -12.95 16.23 -6.89
N ASP A 190 -12.33 15.84 -5.77
CA ASP A 190 -12.84 14.81 -4.84
C ASP A 190 -13.69 15.42 -3.69
N ILE A 191 -13.98 16.73 -3.70
CA ILE A 191 -15.01 17.33 -2.83
C ILE A 191 -16.40 16.95 -3.37
N GLU A 192 -17.18 16.22 -2.56
CA GLU A 192 -18.60 15.94 -2.83
C GLU A 192 -19.46 17.18 -2.51
N ASP A 193 -19.45 18.17 -3.42
CA ASP A 193 -20.26 19.39 -3.37
C ASP A 193 -21.60 19.19 -4.08
N ASP A 194 -22.66 18.85 -3.31
CA ASP A 194 -24.02 18.63 -3.84
C ASP A 194 -24.64 19.90 -4.46
N ASP A 195 -24.24 21.10 -3.99
CA ASP A 195 -24.61 22.38 -4.61
C ASP A 195 -23.42 22.95 -5.39
N LYS A 196 -23.46 22.75 -6.72
CA LYS A 196 -22.47 23.25 -7.70
C LYS A 196 -22.14 24.75 -7.59
N LYS A 197 -22.92 25.51 -6.83
CA LYS A 197 -22.62 26.89 -6.47
C LYS A 197 -21.26 27.04 -5.77
N SER A 198 -20.87 26.18 -4.82
CA SER A 198 -19.63 26.41 -4.04
C SER A 198 -18.38 26.36 -4.93
N ILE A 199 -18.29 25.35 -5.80
CA ILE A 199 -17.25 25.27 -6.84
C ILE A 199 -17.31 26.46 -7.82
N LYS A 200 -18.51 26.97 -8.16
CA LYS A 200 -18.64 28.12 -9.06
C LYS A 200 -18.18 29.42 -8.41
N ASP A 201 -18.61 29.70 -7.18
CA ASP A 201 -18.26 30.91 -6.43
C ASP A 201 -16.73 30.97 -6.21
N LEU A 202 -16.08 29.81 -5.97
CA LEU A 202 -14.61 29.69 -5.95
C LEU A 202 -13.98 29.99 -7.32
N ALA A 203 -14.52 29.42 -8.40
CA ALA A 203 -13.98 29.61 -9.75
C ALA A 203 -14.19 31.03 -10.30
N ASP A 204 -15.20 31.75 -9.82
CA ASP A 204 -15.46 33.15 -10.14
C ASP A 204 -14.52 34.05 -9.32
N TYR A 205 -14.37 33.82 -8.01
CA TYR A 205 -13.38 34.49 -7.14
C TYR A 205 -11.94 34.41 -7.67
N CYS A 206 -11.53 33.25 -8.20
CA CYS A 206 -10.19 33.11 -8.78
C CYS A 206 -9.98 33.97 -10.04
N ARG A 207 -11.02 34.22 -10.86
CA ARG A 207 -10.88 35.10 -12.05
C ARG A 207 -10.85 36.58 -11.67
N GLU A 208 -11.50 36.95 -10.57
CA GLU A 208 -11.47 38.31 -10.02
C GLU A 208 -10.10 38.70 -9.42
N GLN A 209 -9.11 37.79 -9.42
CA GLN A 209 -7.73 38.06 -8.97
C GLN A 209 -6.68 38.13 -10.11
N ASP A 210 -7.06 37.88 -11.37
CA ASP A 210 -6.15 38.09 -12.51
C ASP A 210 -6.01 39.60 -12.86
N ASP A 211 -6.92 40.46 -12.37
CA ASP A 211 -6.92 41.93 -12.57
C ASP A 211 -6.02 42.70 -11.57
N ILE A 212 -4.86 42.14 -11.20
CA ILE A 212 -3.83 42.87 -10.42
C ILE A 212 -2.96 43.70 -11.39
N PRO A 213 -2.87 45.04 -11.23
CA PRO A 213 -1.97 45.84 -12.06
C PRO A 213 -0.50 45.49 -11.83
N GLU A 214 0.28 45.36 -12.92
CA GLU A 214 1.74 45.45 -12.85
C GLU A 214 2.15 46.94 -12.76
N ASP A 215 2.83 47.31 -11.66
CA ASP A 215 3.48 48.61 -11.42
C ASP A 215 4.94 48.62 -11.94
#